data_AF-A0A953B0C2-F1
#
_entry.id   AF-A0A953B0C2-F1
#
_cell.length_a   1.000
_cell.length_b   1.000
_cell.length_c   1.000
_cell.angle_alpha   90.00
_cell.angle_beta   90.00
_cell.angle_gamma   90.00
#
_symmetry.space_group_name_H-M   'P 1'
#
loop_
_entity.id
_entity.type
_entity.pdbx_description
1 polymer ?
#
loop_
_entity_poly.entity_id
_entity_poly.type
_entity_poly.pdbx_seq_one_letter_code
_entity_poly.pdbx_strand_id
1 'polypeptide(L)'
;MDRLQELITAHKLLIGEWAKDFVAWLTTNYEWFFDAISNGLRIPIEGLVDLLERVPPPIFVLAAGALAFLLQRSWRVALFVFLGLLLILNLGLWSEMIETLVLVLAASFVSLLIGIPVGIVASRRPWIYQALAPVLDMMQTIPTFVYLCLVYTSYAADE
;
A
#
# COMPACT_ATOMS: atom_id res chain seq x y z
N MET A 1 -23.41 -33.51 -21.71
CA MET A 1 -22.82 -32.32 -21.06
C MET A 1 -21.57 -31.85 -21.82
N ASP A 2 -20.81 -32.78 -22.42
CA ASP A 2 -19.58 -32.50 -23.19
C ASP A 2 -19.76 -31.51 -24.35
N ARG A 3 -20.82 -31.62 -25.17
CA ARG A 3 -21.04 -30.67 -26.30
C ARG A 3 -21.32 -29.23 -25.87
N LEU A 4 -21.98 -29.02 -24.73
CA LEU A 4 -22.22 -27.68 -24.18
C LEU A 4 -20.93 -27.09 -23.62
N GLN A 5 -20.13 -27.92 -22.93
CA GLN A 5 -18.81 -27.51 -22.46
C GLN A 5 -17.88 -27.15 -23.62
N GLU A 6 -17.88 -27.93 -24.69
CA GLU A 6 -17.09 -27.69 -25.90
C GLU A 6 -17.50 -26.39 -26.60
N LEU A 7 -18.80 -26.10 -26.70
CA LEU A 7 -19.31 -24.85 -27.28
C LEU A 7 -18.95 -23.60 -26.46
N ILE A 8 -19.05 -23.68 -25.13
CA ILE A 8 -18.68 -22.59 -24.21
C ILE A 8 -17.17 -22.36 -24.21
N THR A 9 -16.38 -23.45 -24.23
CA THR A 9 -14.90 -23.36 -24.22
C THR A 9 -14.34 -22.94 -25.57
N ALA A 10 -15.09 -23.15 -26.67
CA ALA A 10 -14.74 -22.67 -28.01
C ALA A 10 -14.93 -21.15 -28.15
N HIS A 11 -15.81 -20.53 -27.37
CA HIS A 11 -16.10 -19.08 -27.42
C HIS A 11 -15.74 -18.42 -26.08
N LYS A 12 -14.47 -18.49 -25.71
CA LYS A 12 -13.98 -17.81 -24.51
C LYS A 12 -14.16 -16.30 -24.66
N LEU A 13 -14.75 -15.67 -23.63
CA LEU A 13 -14.77 -14.23 -23.53
C LEU A 13 -13.34 -13.72 -23.26
N LEU A 14 -12.84 -12.83 -24.11
CA LEU A 14 -11.49 -12.27 -24.05
C LEU A 14 -11.38 -11.13 -23.01
N ILE A 15 -11.99 -11.32 -21.84
CA ILE A 15 -12.08 -10.29 -20.79
C ILE A 15 -10.67 -9.84 -20.35
N GLY A 16 -9.71 -10.77 -20.32
CA GLY A 16 -8.32 -10.47 -19.98
C GLY A 16 -7.62 -9.56 -21.00
N GLU A 17 -7.81 -9.81 -22.29
CA GLU A 17 -7.24 -8.98 -23.36
C GLU A 17 -7.88 -7.59 -23.37
N TRP A 18 -9.21 -7.52 -23.25
CA TRP A 18 -9.92 -6.25 -23.17
C TRP A 18 -9.51 -5.43 -21.94
N ALA A 19 -9.30 -6.08 -20.79
CA ALA A 19 -8.80 -5.42 -19.60
C ALA A 19 -7.38 -4.88 -19.81
N LYS A 20 -6.51 -5.67 -20.44
CA LYS A 20 -5.13 -5.26 -20.77
C LYS A 20 -5.11 -4.04 -21.69
N ASP A 21 -5.85 -4.09 -22.79
CA ASP A 21 -5.91 -3.00 -23.77
C ASP A 21 -6.48 -1.71 -23.15
N PHE A 22 -7.50 -1.85 -22.30
CA PHE A 22 -8.07 -0.72 -21.57
C PHE A 22 -7.08 -0.09 -20.60
N VAL A 23 -6.35 -0.90 -19.82
CA VAL A 23 -5.31 -0.42 -18.90
C VAL A 23 -4.19 0.26 -19.68
N ALA A 24 -3.71 -0.34 -20.76
CA ALA A 24 -2.65 0.22 -21.60
C ALA A 24 -3.07 1.58 -22.20
N TRP A 25 -4.30 1.69 -22.71
CA TRP A 25 -4.85 2.96 -23.17
C TRP A 25 -4.88 4.00 -22.05
N LEU A 26 -5.32 3.61 -20.85
CA LEU A 26 -5.39 4.51 -19.71
C LEU A 26 -4.00 5.01 -19.30
N THR A 27 -3.02 4.12 -19.16
CA THR A 27 -1.65 4.49 -18.75
C THR A 27 -0.95 5.33 -19.81
N THR A 28 -1.19 5.08 -21.09
CA THR A 28 -0.58 5.86 -22.19
C THR A 28 -1.15 7.27 -22.26
N ASN A 29 -2.48 7.44 -22.07
CA ASN A 29 -3.11 8.76 -22.22
C ASN A 29 -3.04 9.60 -20.94
N TYR A 30 -2.93 8.96 -19.77
CA TYR A 30 -2.90 9.63 -18.47
C TYR A 30 -1.57 9.42 -17.73
N GLU A 31 -0.48 9.12 -18.45
CA GLU A 31 0.86 8.94 -17.89
C GLU A 31 1.22 10.07 -16.92
N TRP A 32 1.06 11.32 -17.37
CA TRP A 32 1.34 12.51 -16.55
C TRP A 32 0.56 12.54 -15.22
N PHE A 33 -0.67 12.01 -15.19
CA PHE A 33 -1.51 11.97 -14.00
C PHE A 33 -1.04 10.86 -13.04
N PHE A 34 -0.73 9.67 -13.58
CA PHE A 34 -0.18 8.58 -12.78
C PHE A 34 1.21 8.93 -12.24
N ASP A 35 2.04 9.59 -13.02
CA ASP A 35 3.34 10.10 -12.60
C ASP A 35 3.20 11.18 -11.51
N ALA A 36 2.23 12.08 -11.63
CA ALA A 36 1.98 13.08 -10.60
C ALA A 36 1.59 12.43 -9.28
N ILE A 37 0.73 11.40 -9.29
CA ILE A 37 0.37 10.64 -8.09
C ILE A 37 1.58 9.89 -7.54
N SER A 38 2.29 9.17 -8.40
CA SER A 38 3.48 8.37 -8.04
C SER A 38 4.54 9.25 -7.39
N ASN A 39 4.91 10.36 -8.03
CA ASN A 39 5.86 11.33 -7.49
C ASN A 39 5.34 12.01 -6.22
N GLY A 40 4.04 12.33 -6.17
CA GLY A 40 3.41 12.94 -5.00
C GLY A 40 3.47 12.05 -3.75
N LEU A 41 3.50 10.73 -3.91
CA LEU A 41 3.70 9.76 -2.83
C LEU A 41 5.18 9.44 -2.59
N ARG A 42 5.94 9.20 -3.66
CA ARG A 42 7.33 8.75 -3.61
C ARG A 42 8.25 9.78 -2.97
N ILE A 43 8.21 11.04 -3.43
CA ILE A 43 9.11 12.10 -2.96
C ILE A 43 9.07 12.29 -1.44
N PRO A 44 7.88 12.44 -0.79
CA PRO A 44 7.84 12.59 0.66
C PRO A 44 8.21 11.30 1.40
N ILE A 45 7.90 10.12 0.84
CA ILE A 45 8.26 8.83 1.44
C ILE A 45 9.79 8.66 1.46
N GLU A 46 10.44 8.76 0.30
CA GLU A 46 11.91 8.65 0.16
C GLU A 46 12.60 9.74 0.98
N GLY A 47 12.09 10.97 0.96
CA GLY A 47 12.64 12.05 1.77
C GLY A 47 12.55 11.79 3.28
N LEU A 48 11.51 11.11 3.76
CA LEU A 48 11.38 10.69 5.15
C LEU A 48 12.30 9.52 5.48
N VAL A 49 12.44 8.53 4.59
CA VAL A 49 13.41 7.43 4.74
C VAL A 49 14.82 8.01 4.88
N ASP A 50 15.25 8.83 3.93
CA ASP A 50 16.56 9.49 3.93
C ASP A 50 16.81 10.29 5.20
N LEU A 51 15.78 11.00 5.69
CA LEU A 51 15.87 11.78 6.92
C LEU A 51 16.09 10.90 8.15
N LEU A 52 15.36 9.79 8.25
CA LEU A 52 15.45 8.86 9.38
C LEU A 52 16.75 8.06 9.34
N GLU A 53 17.21 7.65 8.16
CA GLU A 53 18.46 6.91 8.00
C GLU A 53 19.71 7.74 8.33
N ARG A 54 19.64 9.07 8.18
CA ARG A 54 20.72 9.96 8.64
C ARG A 54 20.94 9.91 10.16
N VAL A 55 19.94 9.45 10.92
CA VAL A 55 20.08 9.31 12.37
C VAL A 55 20.88 8.04 12.67
N PRO A 56 22.00 8.12 13.41
CA PRO A 56 22.76 6.94 13.80
C PRO A 56 21.85 5.92 14.52
N PRO A 57 21.85 4.64 14.11
CA PRO A 57 20.91 3.64 14.63
C PRO A 57 20.87 3.53 16.16
N PRO A 58 22.01 3.55 16.89
CA PRO A 58 21.99 3.48 18.35
C PRO A 58 21.23 4.65 19.00
N ILE A 59 21.31 5.84 18.41
CA ILE A 59 20.61 7.04 18.91
C ILE A 59 19.10 6.88 18.71
N PHE A 60 18.69 6.39 17.55
CA PHE A 60 17.27 6.13 17.26
C PHE A 60 16.70 5.08 18.22
N VAL A 61 17.42 3.98 18.47
CA VAL A 61 17.00 2.92 19.41
C VAL A 61 16.79 3.50 20.82
N LEU A 62 17.73 4.31 21.30
CA LEU A 62 17.61 4.98 22.61
C LEU A 62 16.43 5.95 22.64
N ALA A 63 16.26 6.76 21.59
CA ALA A 63 15.16 7.71 21.49
C ALA A 63 13.79 7.00 21.46
N ALA A 64 13.65 5.92 20.70
CA ALA A 64 12.43 5.11 20.61
C ALA A 64 12.10 4.44 21.96
N GLY A 65 13.10 3.88 22.65
CA GLY A 65 12.94 3.32 23.99
C GLY A 65 12.52 4.38 25.02
N ALA A 66 13.14 5.56 24.98
CA ALA A 66 12.80 6.68 25.85
C ALA A 66 11.38 7.21 25.57
N LEU A 67 10.98 7.30 24.30
CA LEU A 67 9.63 7.69 23.89
C LEU A 67 8.59 6.67 24.38
N ALA A 68 8.87 5.38 24.21
CA ALA A 68 8.00 4.31 24.71
C ALA A 68 7.83 4.40 26.24
N PHE A 69 8.91 4.69 26.98
CA PHE A 69 8.83 4.92 28.42
C PHE A 69 8.00 6.15 28.76
N LEU A 70 8.17 7.26 28.04
CA LEU A 70 7.45 8.51 28.31
C LEU A 70 5.93 8.37 28.09
N LEU A 71 5.53 7.67 27.02
CA LEU A 71 4.13 7.47 26.65
C LEU A 71 3.42 6.45 27.53
N GLN A 72 4.08 5.32 27.82
CA GLN A 72 3.45 4.20 28.54
C GLN A 72 3.75 4.22 30.04
N ARG A 73 4.72 5.03 30.50
CA ARG A 73 5.23 5.07 31.89
C ARG A 73 5.59 3.70 32.47
N SER A 74 5.91 2.74 31.58
CA SER A 74 6.18 1.35 31.91
C SER A 74 7.57 0.95 31.42
N TRP A 75 8.45 0.62 32.36
CA TRP A 75 9.82 0.19 32.05
C TRP A 75 9.86 -1.11 31.24
N ARG A 76 8.86 -1.99 31.40
CA ARG A 76 8.77 -3.27 30.66
C ARG A 76 8.57 -3.04 29.16
N VAL A 77 7.69 -2.09 28.81
CA VAL A 77 7.43 -1.74 27.40
C VAL A 77 8.64 -1.07 26.77
N ALA A 78 9.26 -0.13 27.51
CA ALA A 78 10.47 0.54 27.05
C ALA A 78 11.62 -0.45 26.81
N LEU A 79 11.83 -1.40 27.72
CA LEU A 79 12.84 -2.44 27.58
C LEU A 79 12.54 -3.36 26.39
N PHE A 80 11.27 -3.73 26.18
CA PHE A 80 10.86 -4.53 25.03
C PHE A 80 11.16 -3.83 23.70
N VAL A 81 10.80 -2.55 23.58
CA VAL A 81 11.10 -1.74 22.37
C VAL A 81 12.60 -1.63 22.15
N PHE A 82 13.36 -1.32 23.21
CA PHE A 82 14.82 -1.21 23.12
C PHE A 82 15.48 -2.51 22.65
N LEU A 83 15.14 -3.64 23.27
CA LEU A 83 15.70 -4.95 22.91
C LEU A 83 15.25 -5.41 21.51
N GLY A 84 13.99 -5.14 21.14
CA GLY A 84 13.46 -5.49 19.81
C GLY A 84 14.18 -4.73 18.69
N LEU A 85 14.38 -3.41 18.86
CA LEU A 85 15.10 -2.62 17.86
C LEU A 85 16.60 -2.95 17.82
N LEU A 86 17.21 -3.29 18.97
CA LEU A 86 18.60 -3.76 19.02
C LEU A 86 18.74 -5.10 18.28
N LEU A 87 17.76 -6.00 18.40
CA LEU A 87 17.74 -7.25 17.63
C LEU A 87 17.68 -6.98 16.12
N ILE A 88 16.80 -6.08 15.66
CA ILE A 88 16.72 -5.71 14.24
C ILE A 88 18.06 -5.16 13.74
N LEU A 89 18.68 -4.27 14.52
CA LEU A 89 20.00 -3.72 14.21
C LEU A 89 21.06 -4.82 14.12
N ASN A 90 21.02 -5.79 15.03
CA ASN A 90 21.94 -6.93 15.05
C ASN A 90 21.74 -7.88 13.85
N LEU A 91 20.52 -7.96 13.30
CA LEU A 91 20.22 -8.74 12.09
C LEU A 91 20.62 -8.03 10.79
N GLY A 92 21.06 -6.77 10.87
CA GLY A 92 21.42 -5.98 9.69
C GLY A 92 20.21 -5.46 8.90
N LEU A 93 18.99 -5.55 9.44
CA LEU A 93 17.73 -5.17 8.78
C LEU A 93 17.31 -3.72 9.11
N TRP A 94 18.28 -2.83 9.30
CA TRP A 94 17.99 -1.48 9.77
C TRP A 94 17.29 -0.63 8.70
N SER A 95 17.81 -0.65 7.47
CA SER A 95 17.30 0.14 6.36
C SER A 95 15.88 -0.31 6.00
N GLU A 96 15.66 -1.62 5.89
CA GLU A 96 14.38 -2.25 5.61
C GLU A 96 13.35 -1.95 6.72
N MET A 97 13.79 -1.88 7.98
CA MET A 97 12.92 -1.49 9.09
C MET A 97 12.48 -0.01 8.97
N ILE A 98 13.39 0.90 8.61
CA ILE A 98 13.04 2.31 8.40
C ILE A 98 12.09 2.47 7.19
N GLU A 99 12.37 1.79 6.08
CA GLU A 99 11.49 1.78 4.91
C GLU A 99 10.09 1.29 5.28
N THR A 100 9.98 0.14 5.94
CA THR A 100 8.68 -0.41 6.34
C THR A 100 7.95 0.49 7.33
N LEU A 101 8.66 1.10 8.29
CA LEU A 101 8.08 2.06 9.23
C LEU A 101 7.50 3.27 8.50
N VAL A 102 8.27 3.88 7.60
CA VAL A 102 7.85 5.05 6.84
C VAL A 102 6.67 4.70 5.92
N LEU A 103 6.72 3.57 5.23
CA LEU A 103 5.64 3.11 4.36
C LEU A 103 4.34 2.88 5.13
N VAL A 104 4.39 2.24 6.29
CA VAL A 104 3.20 2.01 7.13
C VAL A 104 2.62 3.33 7.64
N LEU A 105 3.46 4.26 8.07
CA LEU A 105 3.03 5.59 8.53
C LEU A 105 2.41 6.40 7.38
N ALA A 106 3.06 6.42 6.22
CA ALA A 106 2.58 7.13 5.04
C ALA A 106 1.26 6.55 4.53
N ALA A 107 1.16 5.23 4.39
CA ALA A 107 -0.07 4.55 3.97
C ALA A 107 -1.22 4.80 4.95
N SER A 108 -0.95 4.74 6.26
CA SER A 108 -1.94 5.05 7.30
C SER A 108 -2.39 6.49 7.23
N PHE A 109 -1.47 7.43 7.06
CA PHE A 109 -1.78 8.86 6.94
C PHE A 109 -2.64 9.14 5.71
N VAL A 110 -2.26 8.66 4.53
CA VAL A 110 -3.04 8.84 3.28
C VAL A 110 -4.41 8.16 3.39
N SER A 111 -4.47 6.97 3.98
CA SER A 111 -5.72 6.25 4.24
C SER A 111 -6.68 7.05 5.13
N LEU A 112 -6.18 7.65 6.22
CA LEU A 112 -7.00 8.52 7.07
C LEU A 112 -7.38 9.82 6.37
N LEU A 113 -6.44 10.43 5.65
CA LEU A 113 -6.63 11.69 4.93
C LEU A 113 -7.76 11.60 3.90
N ILE A 114 -7.86 10.47 3.19
CA ILE A 114 -8.89 10.24 2.16
C ILE A 114 -10.12 9.56 2.78
N GLY A 115 -9.90 8.53 3.59
CA GLY A 115 -10.96 7.70 4.17
C GLY A 115 -11.88 8.44 5.12
N ILE A 116 -11.36 9.38 5.92
CA ILE A 116 -12.20 10.16 6.86
C ILE A 116 -13.16 11.08 6.08
N PRO A 117 -12.72 11.94 5.14
CA PRO A 117 -13.64 12.76 4.36
C PRO A 117 -14.66 11.95 3.57
N VAL A 118 -14.22 10.89 2.88
CA VAL A 118 -15.10 10.01 2.11
C VAL A 118 -16.13 9.35 3.04
N GLY A 119 -15.70 8.85 4.20
CA GLY A 119 -16.57 8.27 5.21
C GLY A 119 -17.61 9.24 5.77
N ILE A 120 -17.23 10.50 6.03
CA ILE A 120 -18.15 11.55 6.48
C ILE A 120 -19.19 11.88 5.40
N VAL A 121 -18.81 11.92 4.13
CA VAL A 121 -19.75 12.20 3.03
C VAL A 121 -20.70 11.02 2.82
N ALA A 122 -20.17 9.78 2.86
CA ALA A 122 -20.96 8.56 2.74
C ALA A 122 -21.99 8.41 3.88
N SER A 123 -21.64 8.82 5.11
CA SER A 123 -22.56 8.72 6.25
C SER A 123 -23.77 9.65 6.13
N ARG A 124 -23.65 10.75 5.38
CA ARG A 124 -24.74 11.73 5.18
C ARG A 124 -25.67 11.39 4.02
N ARG A 125 -25.27 10.52 3.10
CA ARG A 125 -26.01 10.21 1.86
C ARG A 125 -26.02 8.70 1.61
N PRO A 126 -27.16 8.01 1.85
CA PRO A 126 -27.25 6.56 1.69
C PRO A 126 -26.85 6.04 0.30
N TRP A 127 -27.12 6.80 -0.76
CA TRP A 127 -26.75 6.41 -2.12
C TRP A 127 -25.23 6.44 -2.36
N ILE A 128 -24.49 7.34 -1.69
CA ILE A 128 -23.02 7.40 -1.80
C ILE A 128 -22.42 6.15 -1.16
N TYR A 129 -22.92 5.76 0.02
CA TYR A 129 -22.50 4.53 0.66
C TYR A 129 -22.79 3.29 -0.22
N GLN A 130 -23.99 3.21 -0.81
CA GLN A 130 -24.34 2.10 -1.71
C GLN A 130 -23.44 2.02 -2.95
N ALA A 131 -22.99 3.15 -3.48
CA ALA A 131 -22.06 3.19 -4.60
C ALA A 131 -20.61 2.82 -4.18
N LEU A 132 -20.20 3.18 -2.96
CA LEU A 132 -18.86 2.87 -2.43
C LEU A 132 -18.74 1.43 -1.93
N ALA A 133 -19.80 0.85 -1.39
CA ALA A 133 -19.77 -0.48 -0.78
C ALA A 133 -19.14 -1.57 -1.69
N PRO A 134 -19.49 -1.68 -2.99
CA PRO A 134 -18.86 -2.65 -3.88
C PRO A 134 -17.35 -2.45 -4.03
N VAL A 135 -16.89 -1.20 -4.07
CA VAL A 135 -15.45 -0.88 -4.17
C VAL A 135 -14.74 -1.27 -2.88
N LEU A 136 -15.32 -0.97 -1.72
CA LEU A 136 -14.77 -1.35 -0.42
C LEU A 136 -14.72 -2.88 -0.25
N ASP A 137 -15.77 -3.58 -0.67
CA ASP A 137 -15.83 -5.04 -0.66
C ASP A 137 -14.71 -5.61 -1.56
N MET A 138 -14.51 -5.04 -2.75
CA MET A 138 -13.45 -5.43 -3.68
C MET A 138 -12.05 -5.19 -3.10
N MET A 139 -11.81 -4.02 -2.48
CA MET A 139 -10.52 -3.69 -1.85
C MET A 139 -10.18 -4.63 -0.69
N GLN A 140 -11.18 -5.15 0.00
CA GLN A 140 -11.00 -6.03 1.16
C GLN A 140 -10.92 -7.52 0.80
N THR A 141 -11.44 -7.92 -0.36
CA THR A 141 -11.57 -9.35 -0.71
C THR A 141 -10.66 -9.80 -1.86
N ILE A 142 -10.20 -8.89 -2.73
CA ILE A 142 -9.27 -9.26 -3.80
C ILE A 142 -7.87 -9.51 -3.22
N PRO A 143 -7.27 -10.69 -3.43
CA PRO A 143 -5.91 -10.98 -2.99
C PRO A 143 -4.89 -10.06 -3.64
N THR A 144 -3.84 -9.67 -2.90
CA THR A 144 -2.77 -8.78 -3.37
C THR A 144 -2.15 -9.23 -4.70
N PHE A 145 -1.97 -10.53 -4.90
CA PHE A 145 -1.40 -11.08 -6.14
C PHE A 145 -2.21 -10.74 -7.40
N VAL A 146 -3.53 -10.60 -7.29
CA VAL A 146 -4.39 -10.24 -8.42
C VAL A 146 -4.17 -8.78 -8.82
N TYR A 147 -4.06 -7.88 -7.84
CA TYR A 147 -3.71 -6.47 -8.10
C TYR A 147 -2.35 -6.34 -8.77
N LEU A 148 -1.35 -7.08 -8.28
CA LEU A 148 0.01 -7.04 -8.84
C LEU A 148 0.06 -7.64 -10.26
N CYS A 149 -0.72 -8.68 -10.55
CA CYS A 149 -0.78 -9.28 -11.89
C CYS A 149 -1.31 -8.28 -12.94
N LEU A 150 -2.34 -7.51 -12.61
CA LEU A 150 -2.88 -6.49 -13.53
C LEU A 150 -1.84 -5.43 -13.88
N VAL A 151 -1.01 -5.05 -12.91
CA VAL A 151 0.09 -4.09 -13.12
C VAL A 151 1.25 -4.73 -13.87
N TYR A 152 1.66 -5.94 -13.51
CA TYR A 152 2.79 -6.61 -14.16
C TYR A 152 2.50 -6.96 -15.62
N THR A 153 1.28 -7.40 -15.93
CA THR A 153 0.88 -7.74 -17.30
C THR A 153 0.77 -6.52 -18.21
N SER A 154 0.61 -5.30 -17.68
CA SER A 154 0.76 -4.07 -18.46
C SER A 154 2.23 -3.78 -18.78
N TYR A 155 3.18 -4.02 -17.87
CA TYR A 155 4.63 -3.85 -18.14
C TYR A 155 5.22 -4.96 -19.02
N ALA A 156 4.76 -6.21 -18.87
CA ALA A 156 5.20 -7.34 -19.69
C ALA A 156 4.64 -7.32 -21.12
N ALA A 157 3.89 -6.29 -21.50
CA ALA A 157 3.47 -6.06 -22.88
C ALA A 157 4.55 -5.32 -23.70
N ASP A 158 5.56 -4.77 -23.03
CA ASP A 158 6.65 -4.00 -23.63
C ASP A 158 7.92 -4.85 -23.91
N GLU A 159 7.85 -6.17 -23.71
CA GLU A 159 8.81 -7.20 -24.21
C GLU A 159 8.13 -8.14 -25.21
#